data_AF-A0A942FD32-F1
#
_entry.id   AF-A0A942FD32-F1
#
_cell.length_a   1.000
_cell.length_b   1.000
_cell.length_c   1.000
_cell.angle_alpha   90.00
_cell.angle_beta   90.00
_cell.angle_gamma   90.00
#
_symmetry.space_group_name_H-M   'P 1'
#
loop_
_entity.id
_entity.type
_entity.pdbx_description
1 polymer ?
#
loop_
_entity_poly.entity_id
_entity_poly.type
_entity_poly.pdbx_seq_one_letter_code
_entity_poly.pdbx_strand_id
1 'polypeptide(L)' 'MLKKEKLVIIGGSAAGPSAAARAKRVNPDLEVTMFEQGRFVSYGS' A
#
# COMPACT_ATOMS: atom_id res chain seq x y z
N MET A 1 23.25 -4.21 8.48
CA MET A 1 21.84 -4.57 8.18
C MET A 1 21.42 -3.77 6.96
N LEU A 2 21.01 -4.41 5.87
CA LEU A 2 20.57 -3.68 4.66
C LEU A 2 19.28 -2.92 4.97
N LYS A 3 19.19 -1.69 4.47
CA LYS A 3 18.01 -0.83 4.61
C LYS A 3 16.88 -1.43 3.77
N LYS A 4 15.71 -1.70 4.38
CA LYS A 4 14.53 -2.15 3.64
C LYS A 4 14.03 -1.04 2.72
N GLU A 5 13.72 -1.39 1.48
CA GLU A 5 13.05 -0.49 0.55
C GLU A 5 11.65 -0.15 1.08
N LYS A 6 11.21 1.08 0.81
CA LYS A 6 9.94 1.62 1.30
C LYS A 6 9.08 2.08 0.13
N LEU A 7 7.81 1.69 0.15
CA LEU A 7 6.80 2.13 -0.80
C LEU A 7 5.73 2.93 -0.06
N VAL A 8 5.47 4.14 -0.55
CA VAL A 8 4.37 4.99 -0.08
C VAL A 8 3.29 5.03 -1.16
N ILE A 9 2.05 4.73 -0.78
CA ILE A 9 0.88 4.77 -1.65
C ILE A 9 -0.05 5.88 -1.16
N ILE A 10 -0.51 6.73 -2.08
CA ILE A 10 -1.47 7.80 -1.81
C ILE A 10 -2.81 7.44 -2.44
N GLY A 11 -3.85 7.35 -1.62
CA GLY A 11 -5.18 6.86 -1.98
C GLY A 11 -5.39 5.42 -1.51
N GLY A 12 -6.45 5.22 -0.72
CA GLY A 12 -6.89 3.96 -0.14
C GLY A 12 -8.23 3.47 -0.66
N SER A 13 -8.69 3.95 -1.83
CA SER A 13 -9.87 3.41 -2.55
C SER A 13 -9.55 2.02 -3.16
N ALA A 14 -10.05 1.65 -4.35
CA ALA A 14 -9.79 0.32 -4.92
C ALA A 14 -8.33 0.11 -5.39
N ALA A 15 -7.68 1.15 -5.91
CA ALA A 15 -6.35 1.04 -6.51
C ALA A 15 -5.23 0.89 -5.47
N GLY A 16 -5.33 1.58 -4.34
CA GLY A 16 -4.29 1.57 -3.29
C GLY A 16 -4.03 0.19 -2.68
N PRO A 17 -5.06 -0.48 -2.10
CA PRO A 17 -4.97 -1.84 -1.61
C PRO A 17 -4.51 -2.84 -2.67
N SER A 18 -4.95 -2.67 -3.93
CA SER A 18 -4.53 -3.51 -5.05
C SER A 18 -3.03 -3.40 -5.32
N ALA A 19 -2.50 -2.17 -5.33
CA ALA A 19 -1.07 -1.90 -5.46
C ALA A 19 -0.27 -2.44 -4.27
N ALA A 20 -0.74 -2.20 -3.03
CA ALA A 20 -0.10 -2.68 -1.81
C ALA A 20 -0.01 -4.22 -1.78
N ALA A 21 -1.11 -4.90 -2.11
CA ALA A 21 -1.16 -6.35 -2.16
C ALA A 21 -0.22 -6.93 -3.23
N ARG A 22 -0.17 -6.32 -4.43
CA ARG A 22 0.78 -6.75 -5.48
C ARG A 22 2.22 -6.51 -5.04
N ALA A 23 2.53 -5.36 -4.46
CA ALA A 23 3.88 -5.02 -4.01
C ALA A 23 4.39 -6.02 -2.96
N LYS A 24 3.56 -6.38 -1.98
CA LYS A 24 3.89 -7.42 -0.98
C LYS A 24 4.04 -8.83 -1.57
N ARG A 25 3.27 -9.18 -2.61
CA ARG A 25 3.45 -10.46 -3.32
C ARG A 25 4.76 -10.53 -4.10
N VAL A 26 5.23 -9.40 -4.62
CA VAL A 26 6.51 -9.32 -5.37
C VAL A 26 7.71 -9.27 -4.42
N ASN A 27 7.61 -8.48 -3.34
CA ASN A 27 8.64 -8.34 -2.33
C ASN A 27 8.00 -8.38 -0.93
N PRO A 28 8.01 -9.55 -0.25
CA PRO A 28 7.45 -9.69 1.10
C PRO A 28 8.12 -8.80 2.15
N ASP A 29 9.40 -8.46 1.95
CA ASP A 29 10.18 -7.63 2.86
C ASP A 29 9.95 -6.13 2.69
N LEU A 30 9.29 -5.70 1.61
CA LEU A 30 9.00 -4.30 1.32
C LEU A 30 8.16 -3.67 2.44
N GLU A 31 8.58 -2.51 2.94
CA GLU A 31 7.80 -1.73 3.89
C GLU A 31 6.79 -0.88 3.10
N VAL A 32 5.50 -1.14 3.26
CA VAL A 32 4.44 -0.46 2.52
C VAL A 32 3.60 0.37 3.49
N THR A 33 3.49 1.66 3.24
CA THR A 33 2.61 2.58 3.96
C THR A 33 1.63 3.20 2.98
N MET A 34 0.34 3.21 3.33
CA MET A 34 -0.72 3.79 2.50
C MET A 34 -1.44 4.88 3.27
N PHE A 35 -1.68 6.01 2.61
CA PHE A 35 -2.43 7.14 3.17
C PHE A 35 -3.73 7.32 2.40
N GLU A 36 -4.82 7.51 3.15
CA GLU A 36 -6.14 7.84 2.62
C GLU A 36 -6.63 9.11 3.33
N GLN A 37 -7.27 10.00 2.58
CA GLN A 37 -7.81 11.25 3.11
C GLN A 37 -9.10 10.99 3.92
N GLY A 38 -9.93 10.06 3.45
CA GLY A 38 -11.17 9.66 4.09
C GLY A 38 -10.99 8.78 5.33
N ARG A 39 -12.10 8.52 6.00
CA ARG A 39 -12.13 7.70 7.22
C ARG A 39 -12.07 6.19 6.93
N PHE A 40 -12.30 5.79 5.68
CA PHE A 40 -12.42 4.39 5.27
C PHE A 40 -11.45 4.09 4.14
N VAL A 41 -10.88 2.88 4.17
CA VAL A 41 -10.07 2.30 3.10
C VAL A 41 -10.82 1.13 2.47
N SER A 42 -10.44 0.74 1.27
CA SER A 42 -10.99 -0.43 0.56
C SER A 42 -12.51 -0.38 0.42
N TYR A 43 -13.08 0.80 0.18
CA TYR A 43 -14.50 0.95 -0.14
C TYR A 43 -14.70 0.97 -1.65
N GLY A 44 -15.80 0.36 -2.10
CA GLY A 44 -16.27 0.44 -3.48
C GLY A 44 -17.25 1.59 -3.63
N SER A 45 -17.18 2.27 -4.76
CA SER A 45 -18.29 3.07 -5.28
C SER A 45 -19.38 2.16 -5.84
#